data_AF-A0A9W9BPC3-F1
#
_entry.id   AF-A0A9W9BPC3-F1
#
_cell.length_a   1.000
_cell.length_b   1.000
_cell.length_c   1.000
_cell.angle_alpha   90.00
_cell.angle_beta   90.00
_cell.angle_gamma   90.00
#
_symmetry.space_group_name_H-M   'P 1'
#
loop_
_entity.id
_entity.type
_entity.pdbx_description
1 polymer ?
#
loop_
_entity_poly.entity_id
_entity_poly.type
_entity_poly.pdbx_seq_one_letter_code
_entity_poly.pdbx_strand_id
1 'polypeptide(L)'
;MAVSNPLNVFKGSDALRKFFDPDEQPPVPLVELPNSLNPFRKDNVRIYAKLLTFLPAQNVKALPAVNMLLHDPSAANKSVVEVSSGSTVTSLAIANRVLYNNDDTTAYVSNKAAIDRVRELQFFGLQVMLYGGPTYTDTTDIRGPVEWARNLGKGSEKVVNLGQYDSVWNWKSHERWTGPQILKQLPEIDIFCMGMGSTGCVTGTGMYLKSQKPKVKVLGVCNVEADIVPGPRERPMHETSPFPWKDVVDETEIVSSKESYRLSMHLSREGIISGPSSGMNLGGLLQFIQAAKDNGTLSSYADPTTGEVSCVFVCCDLPQKHMDTYFQKLPDTEFKDIGNRELFDVDQHVYSFRWEADPEAIHPTDPLVMDRLSKLTVAKGSINGVNGVNGTGLSSSAAIRCIDLRSPEDFEECHVQGAFTSPLDGLTPKSTSVFEFGEPQILIDQSKKLKAKIEDAGVSKWLSAAANPLLVLDYDGNTSRVMAAALRARGFEAYSFKDGMSGLVKWLGSKQSA
;
A
#
# COMPACT_ATOMS: atom_id res chain seq x y z
N MET A 1 -3.34 -31.66 -0.84
CA MET A 1 -3.33 -30.77 -2.02
C MET A 1 -4.02 -31.47 -3.17
N ALA A 2 -5.11 -30.89 -3.64
CA ALA A 2 -6.05 -31.49 -4.56
C ALA A 2 -5.37 -31.88 -5.85
N VAL A 3 -5.72 -33.08 -6.32
CA VAL A 3 -5.25 -33.60 -7.60
C VAL A 3 -6.04 -32.97 -8.77
N SER A 4 -7.03 -32.08 -8.54
CA SER A 4 -7.93 -31.64 -9.62
C SER A 4 -8.57 -30.24 -9.53
N ASN A 5 -7.82 -29.17 -9.21
CA ASN A 5 -8.25 -27.78 -9.54
C ASN A 5 -7.23 -27.04 -10.43
N PRO A 6 -6.93 -27.55 -11.63
CA PRO A 6 -5.92 -26.94 -12.52
C PRO A 6 -6.31 -25.57 -13.04
N LEU A 7 -7.61 -25.26 -13.06
CA LEU A 7 -8.14 -23.96 -13.48
C LEU A 7 -8.12 -22.91 -12.36
N ASN A 8 -7.84 -23.33 -11.12
CA ASN A 8 -7.82 -22.47 -9.93
C ASN A 8 -9.15 -21.70 -9.75
N VAL A 9 -10.29 -22.38 -9.93
CA VAL A 9 -11.63 -21.79 -9.79
C VAL A 9 -12.39 -22.45 -8.64
N PHE A 10 -12.92 -21.64 -7.73
CA PHE A 10 -13.73 -22.09 -6.59
C PHE A 10 -15.17 -21.64 -6.79
N LYS A 11 -16.14 -22.56 -6.67
CA LYS A 11 -17.58 -22.31 -6.94
C LYS A 11 -18.47 -22.86 -5.83
N GLY A 12 -19.67 -22.30 -5.71
CA GLY A 12 -20.67 -22.71 -4.73
C GLY A 12 -20.69 -21.84 -3.47
N SER A 13 -21.64 -22.12 -2.56
CA SER A 13 -21.79 -21.38 -1.31
C SER A 13 -20.63 -21.57 -0.33
N ASP A 14 -19.81 -22.61 -0.53
CA ASP A 14 -18.61 -22.91 0.25
C ASP A 14 -17.31 -22.54 -0.47
N ALA A 15 -17.38 -21.81 -1.61
CA ALA A 15 -16.24 -21.46 -2.44
C ALA A 15 -15.11 -20.78 -1.65
N LEU A 16 -15.44 -19.88 -0.72
CA LEU A 16 -14.45 -19.17 0.08
C LEU A 16 -13.76 -20.10 1.09
N ARG A 17 -14.47 -21.08 1.65
CA ARG A 17 -13.86 -22.10 2.52
C ARG A 17 -12.89 -22.98 1.74
N LYS A 18 -13.30 -23.45 0.55
CA LYS A 18 -12.41 -24.19 -0.36
C LYS A 18 -11.21 -23.36 -0.80
N PHE A 19 -11.39 -22.06 -1.05
CA PHE A 19 -10.28 -21.16 -1.36
C PHE A 19 -9.28 -21.07 -0.20
N PHE A 20 -9.72 -21.15 1.06
CA PHE A 20 -8.83 -21.15 2.22
C PHE A 20 -8.27 -22.51 2.60
N ASP A 21 -8.82 -23.60 2.08
CA ASP A 21 -8.35 -24.96 2.33
C ASP A 21 -7.07 -25.25 1.51
N PRO A 22 -5.90 -25.43 2.14
CA PRO A 22 -4.66 -25.72 1.41
C PRO A 22 -4.71 -27.08 0.69
N ASP A 23 -5.64 -27.97 1.06
CA ASP A 23 -5.86 -29.21 0.34
C ASP A 23 -6.72 -29.07 -0.90
N GLU A 24 -7.40 -27.95 -1.12
CA GLU A 24 -8.17 -27.65 -2.35
C GLU A 24 -7.43 -26.68 -3.29
N GLN A 25 -6.34 -26.07 -2.81
CA GLN A 25 -5.52 -25.14 -3.58
C GLN A 25 -4.51 -25.85 -4.50
N PRO A 26 -4.21 -25.27 -5.68
CA PRO A 26 -3.02 -25.64 -6.43
C PRO A 26 -1.75 -25.24 -5.66
N PRO A 27 -0.58 -25.87 -5.93
CA PRO A 27 0.68 -25.46 -5.34
C PRO A 27 0.99 -23.99 -5.64
N VAL A 28 1.40 -23.22 -4.62
CA VAL A 28 1.80 -21.83 -4.86
C VAL A 28 3.12 -21.78 -5.65
N PRO A 29 3.40 -20.69 -6.40
CA PRO A 29 4.55 -20.62 -7.29
C PRO A 29 5.89 -20.89 -6.58
N LEU A 30 6.78 -21.56 -7.31
CA LEU A 30 8.21 -21.71 -7.02
C LEU A 30 8.95 -21.12 -8.21
N VAL A 31 9.68 -20.02 -8.01
CA VAL A 31 10.24 -19.20 -9.09
C VAL A 31 11.75 -19.16 -8.99
N GLU A 32 12.45 -19.58 -10.05
CA GLU A 32 13.90 -19.48 -10.12
C GLU A 32 14.33 -18.00 -10.20
N LEU A 33 15.33 -17.61 -9.42
CA LEU A 33 15.86 -16.25 -9.43
C LEU A 33 16.55 -15.93 -10.78
N PRO A 34 16.39 -14.70 -11.30
CA PRO A 34 17.13 -14.24 -12.47
C PRO A 34 18.62 -14.07 -12.16
N ASN A 35 19.44 -13.92 -13.21
CA ASN A 35 20.89 -13.73 -13.08
C ASN A 35 21.26 -12.47 -12.26
N SER A 36 20.42 -11.43 -12.31
CA SER A 36 20.57 -10.20 -11.52
C SER A 36 20.53 -10.43 -10.01
N LEU A 37 19.89 -11.52 -9.56
CA LEU A 37 19.70 -11.86 -8.14
C LEU A 37 20.39 -13.16 -7.70
N ASN A 38 20.93 -13.94 -8.63
CA ASN A 38 21.69 -15.16 -8.35
C ASN A 38 23.16 -14.99 -8.76
N PRO A 39 24.04 -14.54 -7.84
CA PRO A 39 25.47 -14.36 -8.15
C PRO A 39 26.22 -15.69 -8.35
N PHE A 40 25.64 -16.83 -7.95
CA PHE A 40 26.26 -18.15 -7.95
C PHE A 40 25.82 -19.04 -9.12
N ARG A 41 25.08 -18.51 -10.09
CA ARG A 41 24.62 -19.32 -11.24
C ARG A 41 25.76 -19.93 -12.05
N LYS A 42 26.91 -19.24 -12.14
CA LYS A 42 28.11 -19.76 -12.81
C LYS A 42 28.82 -20.87 -12.01
N ASP A 43 28.48 -21.01 -10.73
CA ASP A 43 28.97 -22.06 -9.83
C ASP A 43 27.99 -23.24 -9.77
N ASN A 44 27.11 -23.39 -10.77
CA ASN A 44 26.03 -24.39 -10.85
C ASN A 44 25.03 -24.33 -9.70
N VAL A 45 24.82 -23.14 -9.10
CA VAL A 45 23.78 -22.96 -8.06
C VAL A 45 22.49 -22.42 -8.67
N ARG A 46 21.38 -23.11 -8.39
CA ARG A 46 20.01 -22.73 -8.77
C ARG A 46 19.28 -22.28 -7.51
N ILE A 47 18.79 -21.03 -7.48
CA ILE A 47 18.07 -20.49 -6.32
C ILE A 47 16.62 -20.25 -6.71
N TYR A 48 15.69 -20.78 -5.93
CA TYR A 48 14.25 -20.66 -6.13
C TYR A 48 13.56 -19.97 -4.94
N ALA A 49 12.63 -19.08 -5.26
CA ALA A 49 11.76 -18.39 -4.31
C ALA A 49 10.42 -19.11 -4.21
N LYS A 50 10.09 -19.65 -3.03
CA LYS A 50 8.76 -20.25 -2.75
C LYS A 50 7.79 -19.17 -2.30
N LEU A 51 6.83 -18.82 -3.15
CA LEU A 51 5.97 -17.65 -2.98
C LEU A 51 4.74 -17.93 -2.11
N LEU A 52 4.95 -18.09 -0.79
CA LEU A 52 3.84 -18.21 0.17
C LEU A 52 3.02 -16.90 0.30
N THR A 53 3.44 -15.83 -0.38
CA THR A 53 2.66 -14.61 -0.64
C THR A 53 1.41 -14.86 -1.49
N PHE A 54 1.32 -15.99 -2.20
CA PHE A 54 0.15 -16.38 -3.00
C PHE A 54 -0.91 -17.16 -2.21
N LEU A 55 -0.68 -17.42 -0.92
CA LEU A 55 -1.72 -17.97 -0.05
C LEU A 55 -2.89 -16.96 0.08
N PRO A 56 -4.11 -17.39 0.42
CA PRO A 56 -5.29 -16.52 0.50
C PRO A 56 -5.13 -15.28 1.38
N ALA A 57 -4.46 -15.40 2.54
CA ALA A 57 -4.15 -14.26 3.41
C ALA A 57 -2.84 -13.54 3.01
N GLN A 58 -2.27 -13.89 1.87
CA GLN A 58 -1.07 -13.32 1.26
C GLN A 58 0.19 -13.36 2.13
N ASN A 59 0.26 -14.37 3.01
CA ASN A 59 1.41 -14.58 3.88
C ASN A 59 1.52 -16.04 4.37
N VAL A 60 2.72 -16.43 4.78
CA VAL A 60 3.09 -17.75 5.30
C VAL A 60 2.26 -18.22 6.50
N LYS A 61 1.69 -17.29 7.29
CA LYS A 61 0.90 -17.61 8.49
C LYS A 61 -0.54 -18.01 8.17
N ALA A 62 -0.97 -17.95 6.90
CA ALA A 62 -2.27 -18.48 6.48
C ALA A 62 -2.41 -19.98 6.81
N LEU A 63 -1.35 -20.76 6.54
CA LEU A 63 -1.33 -22.21 6.79
C LEU A 63 -1.46 -22.57 8.28
N PRO A 64 -0.60 -22.07 9.19
CA PRO A 64 -0.74 -22.38 10.60
C PRO A 64 -2.04 -21.82 11.18
N ALA A 65 -2.52 -20.66 10.73
CA ALA A 65 -3.80 -20.12 11.18
C ALA A 65 -4.96 -21.07 10.87
N VAL A 66 -5.09 -21.52 9.61
CA VAL A 66 -6.10 -22.50 9.21
C VAL A 66 -5.94 -23.80 9.99
N ASN A 67 -4.72 -24.32 10.11
CA ASN A 67 -4.50 -25.60 10.77
C ASN A 67 -4.83 -25.55 12.28
N MET A 68 -4.46 -24.46 12.97
CA MET A 68 -4.81 -24.27 14.38
C MET A 68 -6.33 -24.15 14.57
N LEU A 69 -7.02 -23.37 13.73
CA LEU A 69 -8.48 -23.21 13.78
C LEU A 69 -9.22 -24.52 13.55
N LEU A 70 -8.76 -25.37 12.62
CA LEU A 70 -9.38 -26.67 12.34
C LEU A 70 -9.19 -27.68 13.48
N HIS A 71 -8.12 -27.55 14.27
CA HIS A 71 -7.83 -28.45 15.40
C HIS A 71 -8.27 -27.90 16.76
N ASP A 72 -8.77 -26.66 16.81
CA ASP A 72 -9.47 -26.10 17.97
C ASP A 72 -10.80 -25.48 17.54
N PRO A 73 -11.86 -26.30 17.36
CA PRO A 73 -13.16 -25.84 16.90
C PRO A 73 -13.88 -24.94 17.92
N SER A 74 -13.35 -24.79 19.15
CA SER A 74 -13.93 -23.85 20.11
C SER A 74 -13.81 -22.40 19.63
N ALA A 75 -12.84 -22.11 18.75
CA ALA A 75 -12.69 -20.83 18.06
C ALA A 75 -13.89 -20.43 17.21
N ALA A 76 -14.77 -21.37 16.83
CA ALA A 76 -15.99 -21.02 16.09
C ALA A 76 -16.97 -20.18 16.92
N ASN A 77 -16.94 -20.28 18.26
CA ASN A 77 -17.91 -19.64 19.15
C ASN A 77 -17.27 -18.75 20.24
N LYS A 78 -15.94 -18.61 20.24
CA LYS A 78 -15.18 -17.83 21.21
C LYS A 78 -14.45 -16.68 20.54
N SER A 79 -14.17 -15.63 21.30
CA SER A 79 -13.25 -14.57 20.88
C SER A 79 -11.85 -15.15 20.73
N VAL A 80 -11.26 -15.02 19.54
CA VAL A 80 -9.89 -15.44 19.28
C VAL A 80 -8.94 -14.34 19.72
N VAL A 81 -8.03 -14.62 20.64
CA VAL A 81 -7.02 -13.66 21.11
C VAL A 81 -5.62 -14.12 20.72
N GLU A 82 -4.80 -13.19 20.23
CA GLU A 82 -3.40 -13.49 19.90
C GLU A 82 -2.50 -12.28 20.16
N VAL A 83 -1.30 -12.54 20.68
CA VAL A 83 -0.25 -11.53 20.83
C VAL A 83 0.56 -11.50 19.55
N SER A 84 0.16 -10.63 18.63
CA SER A 84 0.81 -10.48 17.34
C SER A 84 0.47 -9.12 16.74
N SER A 85 1.49 -8.44 16.22
CA SER A 85 1.36 -7.19 15.48
C SER A 85 1.35 -7.40 13.95
N GLY A 86 1.22 -8.64 13.48
CA GLY A 86 1.46 -8.96 12.08
C GLY A 86 0.69 -10.18 11.58
N SER A 87 1.36 -10.94 10.72
CA SER A 87 0.73 -11.91 9.83
C SER A 87 -0.10 -13.00 10.51
N THR A 88 0.22 -13.41 11.74
CA THR A 88 -0.49 -14.50 12.44
C THR A 88 -1.91 -14.10 12.79
N VAL A 89 -2.11 -12.99 13.52
CA VAL A 89 -3.44 -12.59 13.97
C VAL A 89 -4.31 -12.12 12.81
N THR A 90 -3.73 -11.47 11.79
CA THR A 90 -4.44 -11.17 10.54
C THR A 90 -4.94 -12.43 9.86
N SER A 91 -4.10 -13.46 9.74
CA SER A 91 -4.48 -14.73 9.13
C SER A 91 -5.53 -15.47 9.94
N LEU A 92 -5.45 -15.42 11.28
CA LEU A 92 -6.46 -15.97 12.18
C LEU A 92 -7.81 -15.28 12.00
N ALA A 93 -7.85 -13.95 12.01
CA ALA A 93 -9.10 -13.20 11.86
C ALA A 93 -9.80 -13.50 10.53
N ILE A 94 -9.04 -13.49 9.42
CA ILE A 94 -9.59 -13.79 8.09
C ILE A 94 -10.06 -15.24 8.03
N ALA A 95 -9.22 -16.20 8.43
CA ALA A 95 -9.57 -17.63 8.36
C ALA A 95 -10.73 -17.98 9.29
N ASN A 96 -10.81 -17.39 10.50
CA ASN A 96 -11.90 -17.62 11.44
C ASN A 96 -13.25 -17.15 10.86
N ARG A 97 -13.27 -15.98 10.22
CA ARG A 97 -14.45 -15.47 9.51
C ARG A 97 -14.86 -16.38 8.36
N VAL A 98 -13.90 -16.85 7.57
CA VAL A 98 -14.18 -17.74 6.42
C VAL A 98 -14.68 -19.12 6.85
N LEU A 99 -13.97 -19.74 7.80
CA LEU A 99 -14.23 -21.11 8.22
C LEU A 99 -15.43 -21.22 9.16
N TYR A 100 -15.69 -20.22 9.99
CA TYR A 100 -16.67 -20.30 11.06
C TYR A 100 -17.68 -19.14 11.11
N ASN A 101 -17.57 -18.14 10.22
CA ASN A 101 -18.37 -16.92 10.29
C ASN A 101 -18.23 -16.20 11.65
N ASN A 102 -17.05 -16.28 12.23
CA ASN A 102 -16.69 -15.60 13.48
C ASN A 102 -15.69 -14.49 13.19
N ASP A 103 -16.09 -13.24 13.41
CA ASP A 103 -15.27 -12.04 13.24
C ASP A 103 -14.70 -11.49 14.56
N ASP A 104 -14.97 -12.15 15.69
CA ASP A 104 -14.47 -11.80 17.01
C ASP A 104 -13.01 -12.26 17.16
N THR A 105 -12.10 -11.41 16.72
CA THR A 105 -10.65 -11.60 16.88
C THR A 105 -10.01 -10.34 17.46
N THR A 106 -9.31 -10.50 18.58
CA THR A 106 -8.59 -9.41 19.26
C THR A 106 -7.08 -9.59 19.15
N ALA A 107 -6.42 -8.59 18.59
CA ALA A 107 -4.97 -8.50 18.52
C ALA A 107 -4.41 -7.71 19.71
N TYR A 108 -3.48 -8.32 20.46
CA TYR A 108 -2.69 -7.63 21.47
C TYR A 108 -1.34 -7.22 20.87
N VAL A 109 -1.11 -5.91 20.78
CA VAL A 109 0.00 -5.32 20.02
C VAL A 109 0.84 -4.42 20.93
N SER A 110 2.16 -4.48 20.80
CA SER A 110 3.04 -3.57 21.55
C SER A 110 2.78 -2.12 21.14
N ASN A 111 2.79 -1.21 22.11
CA ASN A 111 2.69 0.24 21.89
C ASN A 111 3.83 0.82 21.02
N LYS A 112 4.88 0.04 20.74
CA LYS A 112 5.99 0.39 19.83
C LYS A 112 5.70 0.05 18.36
N ALA A 113 4.58 -0.60 18.05
CA ALA A 113 4.19 -0.88 16.68
C ALA A 113 3.85 0.42 15.93
N ALA A 114 4.22 0.49 14.66
CA ALA A 114 3.85 1.63 13.81
C ALA A 114 2.33 1.74 13.65
N ILE A 115 1.81 2.97 13.57
CA ILE A 115 0.36 3.23 13.51
C ILE A 115 -0.30 2.55 12.30
N ASP A 116 0.40 2.48 11.16
CA ASP A 116 -0.16 1.87 9.97
C ASP A 116 -0.33 0.35 10.13
N ARG A 117 0.43 -0.29 11.03
CA ARG A 117 0.20 -1.69 11.42
C ARG A 117 -1.08 -1.86 12.21
N VAL A 118 -1.32 -0.96 13.15
CA VAL A 118 -2.57 -0.96 13.93
C VAL A 118 -3.76 -0.74 13.00
N ARG A 119 -3.65 0.19 12.06
CA ARG A 119 -4.67 0.47 11.05
C ARG A 119 -4.90 -0.71 10.10
N GLU A 120 -3.84 -1.42 9.69
CA GLU A 120 -3.96 -2.65 8.90
C GLU A 120 -4.81 -3.71 9.63
N LEU A 121 -4.58 -3.92 10.92
CA LEU A 121 -5.39 -4.85 11.73
C LEU A 121 -6.86 -4.40 11.83
N GLN A 122 -7.09 -3.10 12.05
CA GLN A 122 -8.45 -2.53 12.07
C GLN A 122 -9.16 -2.71 10.71
N PHE A 123 -8.44 -2.53 9.60
CA PHE A 123 -8.97 -2.73 8.26
C PHE A 123 -9.46 -4.17 8.04
N PHE A 124 -8.77 -5.18 8.59
CA PHE A 124 -9.21 -6.58 8.54
C PHE A 124 -10.33 -6.93 9.55
N GLY A 125 -10.81 -5.93 10.31
CA GLY A 125 -11.93 -6.05 11.24
C GLY A 125 -11.54 -6.57 12.62
N LEU A 126 -10.26 -6.48 13.01
CA LEU A 126 -9.83 -6.92 14.33
C LEU A 126 -10.05 -5.83 15.38
N GLN A 127 -10.42 -6.23 16.58
CA GLN A 127 -10.22 -5.38 17.76
C GLN A 127 -8.72 -5.32 18.06
N VAL A 128 -8.18 -4.13 18.27
CA VAL A 128 -6.75 -3.95 18.62
C VAL A 128 -6.64 -3.41 20.04
N MET A 129 -5.82 -4.07 20.85
CA MET A 129 -5.50 -3.67 22.21
C MET A 129 -3.99 -3.44 22.32
N LEU A 130 -3.58 -2.25 22.75
CA LEU A 130 -2.17 -1.93 22.92
C LEU A 130 -1.70 -2.31 24.33
N TYR A 131 -0.52 -2.91 24.43
CA TYR A 131 0.18 -3.11 25.70
C TYR A 131 1.52 -2.36 25.72
N GLY A 132 1.95 -1.91 26.89
CA GLY A 132 3.29 -1.36 27.09
C GLY A 132 4.31 -2.49 27.20
N GLY A 133 5.33 -2.51 26.34
CA GLY A 133 6.32 -3.60 26.41
C GLY A 133 7.29 -3.71 25.24
N PRO A 134 8.14 -4.76 25.24
CA PRO A 134 9.08 -5.01 24.16
C PRO A 134 8.34 -5.42 22.87
N THR A 135 8.97 -5.16 21.72
CA THR A 135 8.42 -5.51 20.40
C THR A 135 8.44 -7.01 20.15
N TYR A 136 9.52 -7.68 20.60
CA TYR A 136 9.60 -9.13 20.70
C TYR A 136 9.45 -9.55 22.15
N THR A 137 8.74 -10.65 22.35
CA THR A 137 8.42 -11.15 23.68
C THR A 137 9.10 -12.49 23.85
N ASP A 138 9.87 -12.63 24.93
CA ASP A 138 10.26 -13.95 25.41
C ASP A 138 8.97 -14.74 25.69
N THR A 139 8.79 -15.85 24.98
CA THR A 139 7.60 -16.69 25.09
C THR A 139 7.55 -17.44 26.42
N THR A 140 8.58 -17.36 27.26
CA THR A 140 8.66 -17.97 28.59
C THR A 140 8.60 -16.98 29.75
N ASP A 141 8.60 -15.66 29.50
CA ASP A 141 8.43 -14.69 30.58
C ASP A 141 7.01 -14.79 31.13
N ILE A 142 6.89 -15.22 32.39
CA ILE A 142 5.61 -15.39 33.09
C ILE A 142 4.83 -14.08 33.26
N ARG A 143 5.51 -12.94 33.14
CA ARG A 143 4.91 -11.58 33.17
C ARG A 143 4.62 -11.06 31.76
N GLY A 144 5.07 -11.79 30.73
CA GLY A 144 5.01 -11.39 29.34
C GLY A 144 3.59 -11.46 28.76
N PRO A 145 3.32 -10.70 27.69
CA PRO A 145 2.00 -10.68 27.06
C PRO A 145 1.60 -12.05 26.50
N VAL A 146 2.55 -12.86 26.03
CA VAL A 146 2.27 -14.21 25.51
C VAL A 146 1.72 -15.12 26.60
N GLU A 147 2.37 -15.17 27.76
CA GLU A 147 1.87 -15.97 28.90
C GLU A 147 0.53 -15.43 29.42
N TRP A 148 0.36 -14.11 29.44
CA TRP A 148 -0.93 -13.51 29.77
C TRP A 148 -2.06 -13.95 28.82
N ALA A 149 -1.82 -13.96 27.51
CA ALA A 149 -2.80 -14.41 26.52
C ALA A 149 -3.10 -15.92 26.63
N ARG A 150 -2.10 -16.75 26.93
CA ARG A 150 -2.31 -18.17 27.24
C ARG A 150 -3.26 -18.34 28.43
N ASN A 151 -2.99 -17.63 29.52
CA ASN A 151 -3.82 -17.68 30.72
C ASN A 151 -5.23 -17.12 30.49
N LEU A 152 -5.38 -16.13 29.62
CA LEU A 152 -6.69 -15.60 29.22
C LEU A 152 -7.54 -16.64 28.49
N GLY A 153 -6.93 -17.49 27.66
CA GLY A 153 -7.63 -18.58 26.98
C GLY A 153 -7.86 -19.82 27.86
N LYS A 154 -6.97 -20.09 28.81
CA LYS A 154 -6.98 -21.32 29.62
C LYS A 154 -8.24 -21.42 30.49
N GLY A 155 -9.12 -22.37 30.16
CA GLY A 155 -10.36 -22.62 30.90
C GLY A 155 -11.44 -21.55 30.68
N SER A 156 -11.23 -20.61 29.75
CA SER A 156 -12.21 -19.57 29.43
C SER A 156 -13.33 -20.13 28.55
N GLU A 157 -14.59 -19.86 28.91
CA GLU A 157 -15.74 -20.16 28.06
C GLU A 157 -15.92 -19.15 26.93
N LYS A 158 -15.29 -17.97 27.02
CA LYS A 158 -15.50 -16.84 26.10
C LYS A 158 -14.34 -16.59 25.14
N VAL A 159 -13.13 -16.96 25.55
CA VAL A 159 -11.90 -16.61 24.84
C VAL A 159 -11.11 -17.87 24.53
N VAL A 160 -10.47 -17.90 23.36
CA VAL A 160 -9.49 -18.91 22.99
C VAL A 160 -8.20 -18.25 22.52
N ASN A 161 -7.07 -18.73 23.03
CA ASN A 161 -5.75 -18.43 22.47
C ASN A 161 -5.25 -19.68 21.76
N LEU A 162 -5.06 -19.60 20.44
CA LEU A 162 -4.64 -20.75 19.63
C LEU A 162 -3.13 -21.03 19.77
N GLY A 163 -2.36 -20.06 20.25
CA GLY A 163 -0.99 -20.24 20.71
C GLY A 163 0.01 -20.48 19.59
N GLN A 164 0.39 -19.44 18.84
CA GLN A 164 1.30 -19.59 17.70
C GLN A 164 2.69 -20.15 18.07
N TYR A 165 3.12 -20.01 19.32
CA TYR A 165 4.45 -20.45 19.78
C TYR A 165 4.45 -21.85 20.40
N ASP A 166 3.27 -22.40 20.72
CA ASP A 166 3.14 -23.63 21.49
C ASP A 166 2.32 -24.70 20.75
N SER A 167 1.42 -24.28 19.87
CA SER A 167 0.56 -25.18 19.12
C SER A 167 1.36 -26.01 18.13
N VAL A 168 1.32 -27.33 18.31
CA VAL A 168 1.91 -28.29 17.36
C VAL A 168 1.31 -28.15 15.96
N TRP A 169 0.09 -27.62 15.85
CA TRP A 169 -0.58 -27.37 14.58
C TRP A 169 0.04 -26.21 13.79
N ASN A 170 0.89 -25.39 14.41
CA ASN A 170 1.72 -24.44 13.67
C ASN A 170 2.74 -25.17 12.78
N TRP A 171 3.69 -25.89 13.37
CA TRP A 171 4.74 -26.51 12.56
C TRP A 171 4.19 -27.68 11.72
N LYS A 172 3.21 -28.43 12.21
CA LYS A 172 2.56 -29.48 11.43
C LYS A 172 1.85 -28.99 10.16
N SER A 173 1.44 -27.72 10.09
CA SER A 173 0.88 -27.19 8.84
C SER A 173 1.90 -27.17 7.71
N HIS A 174 3.16 -26.89 8.05
CA HIS A 174 4.25 -26.83 7.08
C HIS A 174 4.80 -28.21 6.71
N GLU A 175 4.77 -29.16 7.65
CA GLU A 175 5.01 -30.59 7.37
C GLU A 175 3.95 -31.16 6.43
N ARG A 176 2.67 -30.83 6.66
CA ARG A 176 1.54 -31.31 5.86
C ARG A 176 1.46 -30.67 4.48
N TRP A 177 1.79 -29.38 4.35
CA TRP A 177 1.57 -28.65 3.10
C TRP A 177 2.85 -28.13 2.47
N THR A 178 3.63 -27.28 3.16
CA THR A 178 4.78 -26.59 2.55
C THR A 178 5.87 -27.53 2.05
N GLY A 179 6.33 -28.47 2.88
CA GLY A 179 7.35 -29.47 2.53
C GLY A 179 6.95 -30.32 1.30
N PRO A 180 5.76 -30.93 1.30
CA PRO A 180 5.26 -31.66 0.14
C PRO A 180 5.18 -30.84 -1.14
N GLN A 181 4.78 -29.55 -1.08
CA GLN A 181 4.77 -28.73 -2.31
C GLN A 181 6.18 -28.53 -2.86
N ILE A 182 7.13 -28.18 -1.99
CA ILE A 182 8.51 -27.93 -2.41
C ILE A 182 9.09 -29.18 -3.05
N LEU A 183 9.01 -30.34 -2.40
CA LEU A 183 9.56 -31.57 -2.94
C LEU A 183 8.87 -32.01 -4.24
N LYS A 184 7.55 -31.80 -4.36
CA LYS A 184 6.81 -32.11 -5.59
C LYS A 184 7.22 -31.19 -6.75
N GLN A 185 7.51 -29.91 -6.47
CA GLN A 185 7.88 -28.92 -7.48
C GLN A 185 9.37 -28.94 -7.84
N LEU A 186 10.23 -29.38 -6.92
CA LEU A 186 11.69 -29.45 -7.08
C LEU A 186 12.25 -30.70 -6.39
N PRO A 187 12.07 -31.90 -6.97
CA PRO A 187 12.58 -33.17 -6.41
C PRO A 187 14.09 -33.18 -6.14
N GLU A 188 14.84 -32.39 -6.89
CA GLU A 188 16.28 -32.21 -6.83
C GLU A 188 16.75 -31.24 -5.73
N ILE A 189 15.86 -30.66 -4.90
CA ILE A 189 16.25 -29.73 -3.82
C ILE A 189 17.37 -30.25 -2.92
N ASP A 190 18.39 -29.44 -2.68
CA ASP A 190 19.55 -29.77 -1.84
C ASP A 190 19.63 -28.90 -0.57
N ILE A 191 19.24 -27.61 -0.69
CA ILE A 191 19.28 -26.66 0.43
C ILE A 191 17.91 -25.99 0.59
N PHE A 192 17.35 -26.04 1.79
CA PHE A 192 16.14 -25.31 2.17
C PHE A 192 16.47 -24.23 3.19
N CYS A 193 16.14 -22.97 2.89
CA CYS A 193 16.39 -21.81 3.75
C CYS A 193 15.09 -21.16 4.24
N MET A 194 14.98 -20.96 5.57
CA MET A 194 13.84 -20.30 6.17
C MET A 194 14.20 -19.51 7.43
N GLY A 195 13.74 -18.26 7.46
CA GLY A 195 13.85 -17.36 8.62
C GLY A 195 13.06 -17.86 9.82
N MET A 196 13.66 -17.73 11.00
CA MET A 196 13.17 -18.30 12.24
C MET A 196 12.38 -17.25 13.01
N GLY A 197 11.05 -17.37 12.98
CA GLY A 197 10.12 -16.58 13.82
C GLY A 197 9.58 -17.43 14.97
N SER A 198 8.38 -17.98 14.80
CA SER A 198 7.85 -19.04 15.67
C SER A 198 8.55 -20.40 15.48
N THR A 199 9.58 -20.48 14.62
CA THR A 199 10.25 -21.71 14.11
C THR A 199 9.36 -22.72 13.37
N GLY A 200 8.03 -22.56 13.36
CA GLY A 200 7.13 -23.57 12.79
C GLY A 200 7.33 -23.89 11.28
N CYS A 201 7.61 -22.88 10.45
CA CYS A 201 7.84 -23.10 9.02
C CYS A 201 9.13 -23.89 8.74
N VAL A 202 10.23 -23.52 9.39
CA VAL A 202 11.52 -24.22 9.22
C VAL A 202 11.42 -25.65 9.77
N THR A 203 10.79 -25.84 10.93
CA THR A 203 10.61 -27.16 11.54
C THR A 203 9.75 -28.07 10.67
N GLY A 204 8.52 -27.67 10.34
CA GLY A 204 7.61 -28.54 9.61
C GLY A 204 8.09 -28.87 8.20
N THR A 205 8.56 -27.85 7.47
CA THR A 205 9.08 -28.06 6.12
C THR A 205 10.32 -28.94 6.14
N GLY A 206 11.27 -28.67 7.04
CA GLY A 206 12.50 -29.44 7.15
C GLY A 206 12.28 -30.87 7.63
N MET A 207 11.35 -31.11 8.58
CA MET A 207 10.95 -32.46 9.01
C MET A 207 10.50 -33.29 7.82
N TYR A 208 9.57 -32.75 7.02
CA TYR A 208 9.08 -33.44 5.83
C TYR A 208 10.21 -33.69 4.82
N LEU A 209 10.99 -32.65 4.47
CA LEU A 209 12.05 -32.76 3.48
C LEU A 209 13.11 -33.79 3.90
N LYS A 210 13.59 -33.76 5.15
CA LYS A 210 14.57 -34.75 5.64
C LYS A 210 13.98 -36.15 5.73
N SER A 211 12.67 -36.31 6.00
CA SER A 211 12.02 -37.63 5.98
C SER A 211 12.03 -38.28 4.59
N GLN A 212 11.97 -37.47 3.53
CA GLN A 212 11.91 -37.95 2.14
C GLN A 212 13.28 -37.95 1.44
N LYS A 213 14.11 -36.94 1.71
CA LYS A 213 15.46 -36.74 1.17
C LYS A 213 16.40 -36.34 2.33
N PRO A 214 16.95 -37.29 3.12
CA PRO A 214 17.74 -37.02 4.32
C PRO A 214 18.98 -36.14 4.12
N LYS A 215 19.49 -36.06 2.88
CA LYS A 215 20.63 -35.23 2.51
C LYS A 215 20.31 -33.74 2.39
N VAL A 216 19.03 -33.34 2.39
CA VAL A 216 18.65 -31.92 2.34
C VAL A 216 19.22 -31.20 3.56
N LYS A 217 19.98 -30.13 3.28
CA LYS A 217 20.47 -29.18 4.27
C LYS A 217 19.37 -28.18 4.59
N VAL A 218 19.05 -27.99 5.85
CA VAL A 218 18.08 -27.01 6.34
C VAL A 218 18.83 -25.87 7.03
N LEU A 219 18.72 -24.69 6.45
CA LEU A 219 19.32 -23.44 6.92
C LEU A 219 18.27 -22.58 7.62
N GLY A 220 18.50 -22.30 8.90
CA GLY A 220 17.75 -21.30 9.65
C GLY A 220 18.36 -19.90 9.48
N VAL A 221 17.54 -18.85 9.47
CA VAL A 221 18.05 -17.47 9.44
C VAL A 221 17.44 -16.65 10.58
N CYS A 222 18.29 -16.00 11.37
CA CYS A 222 17.89 -15.12 12.47
C CYS A 222 18.23 -13.66 12.14
N ASN A 223 17.57 -12.71 12.79
CA ASN A 223 17.99 -11.31 12.72
C ASN A 223 19.12 -11.02 13.72
N VAL A 224 19.91 -9.98 13.43
CA VAL A 224 20.89 -9.43 14.36
C VAL A 224 20.19 -8.97 15.65
N GLU A 225 20.83 -9.16 16.80
CA GLU A 225 20.32 -8.75 18.11
C GLU A 225 19.94 -7.25 18.11
N ALA A 226 18.75 -6.94 18.62
CA ALA A 226 18.13 -5.62 18.64
C ALA A 226 17.88 -4.97 17.26
N ASP A 227 18.20 -5.62 16.13
CA ASP A 227 17.94 -5.12 14.78
C ASP A 227 16.77 -5.86 14.14
N ILE A 228 15.57 -5.30 14.34
CA ILE A 228 14.29 -5.95 14.09
C ILE A 228 14.01 -6.15 12.58
N VAL A 229 13.72 -7.40 12.20
CA VAL A 229 13.09 -7.76 10.92
C VAL A 229 11.72 -8.37 11.22
N PRO A 230 10.61 -7.81 10.72
CA PRO A 230 9.28 -8.30 11.06
C PRO A 230 9.07 -9.79 10.76
N GLY A 231 8.70 -10.56 11.80
CA GLY A 231 8.44 -12.01 11.71
C GLY A 231 9.55 -12.85 12.35
N PRO A 232 10.77 -12.87 11.80
CA PRO A 232 11.94 -13.49 12.43
C PRO A 232 12.27 -12.92 13.82
N ARG A 233 12.99 -13.72 14.62
CA ARG A 233 13.49 -13.35 15.95
C ARG A 233 14.99 -13.68 16.08
N GLU A 234 15.57 -13.15 17.15
CA GLU A 234 16.99 -13.33 17.46
C GLU A 234 17.23 -14.75 17.97
N ARG A 235 18.44 -15.27 17.71
CA ARG A 235 18.80 -16.66 18.03
C ARG A 235 18.50 -17.08 19.48
N PRO A 236 18.82 -16.27 20.52
CA PRO A 236 18.51 -16.66 21.91
C PRO A 236 17.02 -16.89 22.17
N MET A 237 16.12 -16.23 21.43
CA MET A 237 14.67 -16.37 21.60
C MET A 237 14.12 -17.70 21.07
N HIS A 238 14.92 -18.49 20.35
CA HIS A 238 14.54 -19.80 19.85
C HIS A 238 14.92 -20.93 20.81
N GLU A 239 15.83 -20.69 21.74
CA GLU A 239 16.28 -21.70 22.70
C GLU A 239 15.15 -22.21 23.58
N THR A 240 14.14 -21.37 23.82
CA THR A 240 12.93 -21.69 24.60
C THR A 240 11.74 -22.14 23.75
N SER A 241 11.91 -22.26 22.43
CA SER A 241 10.83 -22.75 21.56
C SER A 241 10.53 -24.22 21.86
N PRO A 242 9.25 -24.60 22.06
CA PRO A 242 8.87 -25.99 22.31
C PRO A 242 8.86 -26.86 21.03
N PHE A 243 9.09 -26.27 19.86
CA PHE A 243 9.10 -27.00 18.59
C PHE A 243 10.45 -27.73 18.38
N PRO A 244 10.47 -28.90 17.72
CA PRO A 244 11.69 -29.69 17.49
C PRO A 244 12.57 -29.09 16.37
N TRP A 245 12.85 -27.79 16.41
CA TRP A 245 13.64 -27.11 15.37
C TRP A 245 15.11 -27.52 15.40
N LYS A 246 15.66 -27.84 16.58
CA LYS A 246 17.05 -28.29 16.76
C LYS A 246 17.34 -29.66 16.11
N ASP A 247 16.29 -30.47 15.95
CA ASP A 247 16.41 -31.79 15.29
C ASP A 247 16.45 -31.67 13.76
N VAL A 248 16.15 -30.48 13.24
CA VAL A 248 15.91 -30.24 11.81
C VAL A 248 16.88 -29.25 11.21
N VAL A 249 17.18 -28.15 11.92
CA VAL A 249 18.05 -27.08 11.42
C VAL A 249 19.49 -27.52 11.56
N ASP A 250 20.20 -27.62 10.43
CA ASP A 250 21.59 -28.04 10.42
C ASP A 250 22.53 -26.87 10.75
N GLU A 251 22.22 -25.67 10.25
CA GLU A 251 23.02 -24.45 10.44
C GLU A 251 22.12 -23.21 10.54
N THR A 252 22.65 -22.14 11.14
CA THR A 252 21.95 -20.86 11.30
C THR A 252 22.81 -19.69 10.83
N GLU A 253 22.23 -18.82 10.01
CA GLU A 253 22.83 -17.55 9.58
C GLU A 253 22.19 -16.36 10.29
N ILE A 254 22.91 -15.23 10.33
CA ILE A 254 22.45 -13.98 10.94
C ILE A 254 22.50 -12.86 9.91
N VAL A 255 21.36 -12.20 9.68
CA VAL A 255 21.23 -11.14 8.68
C VAL A 255 20.72 -9.86 9.31
N SER A 256 21.30 -8.72 8.94
CA SER A 256 20.87 -7.40 9.41
C SER A 256 19.54 -7.00 8.76
N SER A 257 18.79 -6.13 9.42
CA SER A 257 17.58 -5.57 8.84
C SER A 257 17.88 -4.79 7.56
N LYS A 258 18.97 -4.02 7.51
CA LYS A 258 19.36 -3.24 6.33
C LYS A 258 19.52 -4.12 5.09
N GLU A 259 20.25 -5.24 5.19
CA GLU A 259 20.37 -6.19 4.08
C GLU A 259 19.03 -6.86 3.75
N SER A 260 18.24 -7.19 4.77
CA SER A 260 16.91 -7.78 4.60
C SER A 260 15.97 -6.89 3.79
N TYR A 261 15.90 -5.59 4.12
CA TYR A 261 15.11 -4.61 3.38
C TYR A 261 15.68 -4.40 1.97
N ARG A 262 17.00 -4.32 1.80
CA ARG A 262 17.62 -4.14 0.49
C ARG A 262 17.35 -5.29 -0.47
N LEU A 263 17.60 -6.53 -0.04
CA LEU A 263 17.40 -7.72 -0.88
C LEU A 263 15.91 -7.92 -1.21
N SER A 264 15.02 -7.62 -0.27
CA SER A 264 13.58 -7.62 -0.52
C SER A 264 13.15 -6.55 -1.53
N MET A 265 13.75 -5.36 -1.47
CA MET A 265 13.54 -4.30 -2.47
C MET A 265 14.02 -4.75 -3.85
N HIS A 266 15.21 -5.37 -3.96
CA HIS A 266 15.73 -5.89 -5.22
C HIS A 266 14.86 -7.02 -5.78
N LEU A 267 14.45 -7.98 -4.94
CA LEU A 267 13.48 -9.02 -5.32
C LEU A 267 12.22 -8.41 -5.92
N SER A 268 11.67 -7.39 -5.26
CA SER A 268 10.44 -6.74 -5.71
C SER A 268 10.63 -5.96 -7.02
N ARG A 269 11.79 -5.32 -7.23
CA ARG A 269 12.12 -4.63 -8.49
C ARG A 269 12.26 -5.59 -9.68
N GLU A 270 12.66 -6.83 -9.43
CA GLU A 270 12.79 -7.89 -10.45
C GLU A 270 11.50 -8.72 -10.60
N GLY A 271 10.39 -8.31 -9.99
CA GLY A 271 9.06 -8.93 -10.14
C GLY A 271 8.70 -9.98 -9.09
N ILE A 272 9.57 -10.28 -8.13
CA ILE A 272 9.30 -11.17 -6.99
C ILE A 272 8.88 -10.34 -5.77
N ILE A 273 7.62 -9.89 -5.78
CA ILE A 273 7.09 -8.98 -4.75
C ILE A 273 7.04 -9.69 -3.40
N SER A 274 7.92 -9.30 -2.47
CA SER A 274 8.04 -9.94 -1.17
C SER A 274 8.63 -9.00 -0.10
N GLY A 275 8.23 -9.20 1.15
CA GLY A 275 8.59 -8.37 2.30
C GLY A 275 9.98 -8.65 2.88
N PRO A 276 10.41 -7.87 3.90
CA PRO A 276 11.79 -7.85 4.38
C PRO A 276 12.27 -9.19 4.94
N SER A 277 11.39 -9.99 5.56
CA SER A 277 11.76 -11.34 6.03
C SER A 277 12.14 -12.30 4.89
N SER A 278 11.62 -12.07 3.68
CA SER A 278 12.00 -12.81 2.47
C SER A 278 13.39 -12.40 1.99
N GLY A 279 13.71 -11.12 2.05
CA GLY A 279 15.06 -10.61 1.80
C GLY A 279 16.07 -11.13 2.83
N MET A 280 15.66 -11.29 4.09
CA MET A 280 16.47 -11.93 5.13
C MET A 280 16.79 -13.39 4.78
N ASN A 281 15.79 -14.17 4.35
CA ASN A 281 15.96 -15.56 3.93
C ASN A 281 16.94 -15.69 2.76
N LEU A 282 16.80 -14.81 1.74
CA LEU A 282 17.73 -14.77 0.62
C LEU A 282 19.13 -14.37 1.08
N GLY A 283 19.26 -13.35 1.94
CA GLY A 283 20.55 -12.90 2.46
C GLY A 283 21.31 -13.99 3.20
N GLY A 284 20.62 -14.74 4.07
CA GLY A 284 21.23 -15.86 4.80
C GLY A 284 21.64 -16.99 3.84
N LEU A 285 20.80 -17.31 2.86
CA LEU A 285 21.14 -18.30 1.84
C LEU A 285 22.38 -17.89 1.02
N LEU A 286 22.47 -16.62 0.61
CA LEU A 286 23.63 -16.11 -0.14
C LEU A 286 24.92 -16.13 0.69
N GLN A 287 24.85 -15.78 1.99
CA GLN A 287 25.97 -15.87 2.92
C GLN A 287 26.47 -17.31 3.06
N PHE A 288 25.55 -18.25 3.27
CA PHE A 288 25.87 -19.68 3.40
C PHE A 288 26.53 -20.22 2.13
N ILE A 289 25.99 -19.93 0.94
CA ILE A 289 26.56 -20.38 -0.33
C ILE A 289 27.95 -19.78 -0.55
N GLN A 290 28.13 -18.49 -0.25
CA GLN A 290 29.43 -17.81 -0.35
C GLN A 290 30.46 -18.51 0.54
N ALA A 291 30.13 -18.76 1.82
CA ALA A 291 31.01 -19.44 2.75
C ALA A 291 31.35 -20.87 2.29
N ALA A 292 30.35 -21.62 1.79
CA ALA A 292 30.57 -22.96 1.26
C ALA A 292 31.52 -22.95 0.04
N LYS A 293 31.39 -21.95 -0.83
CA LYS A 293 32.26 -21.74 -1.99
C LYS A 293 33.69 -21.40 -1.56
N ASP A 294 33.85 -20.44 -0.66
CA ASP A 294 35.16 -20.00 -0.16
C ASP A 294 35.91 -21.13 0.57
N ASN A 295 35.17 -22.00 1.24
CA ASN A 295 35.71 -23.19 1.91
C ASN A 295 35.92 -24.40 0.97
N GLY A 296 35.59 -24.29 -0.32
CA GLY A 296 35.70 -25.39 -1.28
C GLY A 296 34.74 -26.57 -1.03
N THR A 297 33.66 -26.34 -0.28
CA THR A 297 32.68 -27.37 0.12
C THR A 297 31.38 -27.33 -0.67
N LEU A 298 31.18 -26.31 -1.53
CA LEU A 298 29.93 -26.12 -2.27
C LEU A 298 29.52 -27.35 -3.10
N SER A 299 30.47 -28.02 -3.75
CA SER A 299 30.20 -29.23 -4.56
C SER A 299 29.70 -30.42 -3.74
N SER A 300 29.90 -30.43 -2.41
CA SER A 300 29.38 -31.49 -1.54
C SER A 300 27.85 -31.47 -1.41
N TYR A 301 27.22 -30.33 -1.72
CA TYR A 301 25.76 -30.17 -1.74
C TYR A 301 25.13 -30.48 -3.09
N ALA A 302 25.93 -30.68 -4.14
CA ALA A 302 25.41 -30.83 -5.48
C ALA A 302 24.67 -32.17 -5.66
N ASP A 303 23.57 -32.13 -6.40
CA ASP A 303 22.92 -33.34 -6.87
C ASP A 303 23.90 -34.13 -7.75
N PRO A 304 24.12 -35.43 -7.46
CA PRO A 304 25.15 -36.22 -8.15
C PRO A 304 24.81 -36.48 -9.63
N THR A 305 23.56 -36.28 -10.05
CA THR A 305 23.11 -36.50 -11.42
C THR A 305 23.29 -35.25 -12.26
N THR A 306 22.91 -34.08 -11.74
CA THR A 306 22.96 -32.81 -12.49
C THR A 306 24.26 -32.03 -12.26
N GLY A 307 24.92 -32.24 -11.12
CA GLY A 307 26.03 -31.40 -10.66
C GLY A 307 25.60 -30.00 -10.20
N GLU A 308 24.29 -29.74 -10.11
CA GLU A 308 23.73 -28.48 -9.64
C GLU A 308 23.46 -28.52 -8.13
N VAL A 309 23.54 -27.36 -7.47
CA VAL A 309 23.07 -27.18 -6.09
C VAL A 309 21.74 -26.44 -6.16
N SER A 310 20.65 -27.13 -5.84
CA SER A 310 19.29 -26.58 -5.90
C SER A 310 18.83 -26.06 -4.54
N CYS A 311 18.68 -24.75 -4.44
CA CYS A 311 18.36 -24.04 -3.20
C CYS A 311 16.95 -23.45 -3.24
N VAL A 312 16.18 -23.58 -2.16
CA VAL A 312 14.87 -22.94 -2.00
C VAL A 312 14.88 -22.02 -0.79
N PHE A 313 14.46 -20.77 -0.95
CA PHE A 313 14.12 -19.88 0.16
C PHE A 313 12.63 -19.48 0.11
N VAL A 314 12.05 -19.15 1.25
CA VAL A 314 10.62 -18.82 1.36
C VAL A 314 10.39 -17.31 1.27
N CYS A 315 9.42 -16.88 0.44
CA CYS A 315 8.86 -15.53 0.48
C CYS A 315 7.63 -15.50 1.39
N CYS A 316 7.74 -14.77 2.50
CA CYS A 316 6.85 -14.92 3.66
C CYS A 316 5.61 -14.03 3.63
N ASP A 317 5.71 -12.80 3.15
CA ASP A 317 4.64 -11.82 3.07
C ASP A 317 4.99 -10.72 2.07
N LEU A 318 4.12 -9.72 1.94
CA LEU A 318 4.26 -8.64 0.97
C LEU A 318 4.87 -7.36 1.57
N PRO A 319 5.54 -6.52 0.76
CA PRO A 319 6.29 -5.37 1.25
C PRO A 319 5.43 -4.13 1.62
N GLN A 320 4.19 -4.00 1.13
CA GLN A 320 3.40 -2.76 1.20
C GLN A 320 3.19 -2.29 2.65
N LYS A 321 2.93 -3.24 3.55
CA LYS A 321 2.74 -2.96 4.98
C LYS A 321 4.03 -2.55 5.72
N HIS A 322 5.17 -2.56 5.04
CA HIS A 322 6.49 -2.16 5.56
C HIS A 322 7.05 -0.92 4.86
N MET A 323 6.27 -0.25 3.99
CA MET A 323 6.79 0.73 3.03
C MET A 323 7.64 1.82 3.70
N ASP A 324 7.10 2.47 4.74
CA ASP A 324 7.83 3.49 5.50
C ASP A 324 9.16 2.99 6.06
N THR A 325 9.21 1.74 6.51
CA THR A 325 10.43 1.15 7.07
C THR A 325 11.51 0.91 6.01
N TYR A 326 11.15 0.69 4.73
CA TYR A 326 12.16 0.67 3.65
C TYR A 326 12.89 2.02 3.56
N PHE A 327 12.14 3.13 3.56
CA PHE A 327 12.71 4.47 3.50
C PHE A 327 13.42 4.90 4.80
N GLN A 328 13.12 4.26 5.93
CA GLN A 328 13.85 4.48 7.18
C GLN A 328 15.17 3.69 7.26
N LYS A 329 15.22 2.49 6.67
CA LYS A 329 16.35 1.55 6.79
C LYS A 329 17.36 1.68 5.66
N LEU A 330 16.92 2.05 4.47
CA LEU A 330 17.76 2.18 3.28
C LEU A 330 18.14 3.64 3.03
N PRO A 331 19.35 3.91 2.51
CA PRO A 331 19.75 5.26 2.17
C PRO A 331 18.94 5.80 0.99
N ASP A 332 18.70 7.11 0.97
CA ASP A 332 17.96 7.79 -0.11
C ASP A 332 18.56 7.53 -1.50
N THR A 333 19.88 7.29 -1.59
CA THR A 333 20.59 6.97 -2.85
C THR A 333 20.13 5.66 -3.50
N GLU A 334 19.41 4.79 -2.79
CA GLU A 334 18.82 3.56 -3.36
C GLU A 334 17.46 3.80 -4.01
N PHE A 335 16.88 5.00 -3.84
CA PHE A 335 15.62 5.42 -4.43
C PHE A 335 15.87 6.53 -5.45
N LYS A 336 15.09 6.53 -6.53
CA LYS A 336 15.12 7.63 -7.49
C LYS A 336 14.38 8.82 -6.89
N ASP A 337 14.94 10.02 -7.08
CA ASP A 337 14.28 11.25 -6.66
C ASP A 337 12.91 11.40 -7.31
N ILE A 338 11.98 11.98 -6.55
CA ILE A 338 10.70 12.42 -7.09
C ILE A 338 10.96 13.71 -7.88
N GLY A 339 10.86 13.64 -9.20
CA GLY A 339 10.88 14.83 -10.05
C GLY A 339 9.71 15.76 -9.71
N ASN A 340 9.97 17.06 -9.66
CA ASN A 340 9.00 18.10 -9.32
C ASN A 340 8.32 17.90 -7.95
N ARG A 341 9.09 17.47 -6.95
CA ARG A 341 8.61 17.16 -5.59
C ARG A 341 7.82 18.31 -4.95
N GLU A 342 8.14 19.55 -5.31
CA GLU A 342 7.45 20.75 -4.87
C GLU A 342 5.95 20.76 -5.23
N LEU A 343 5.51 19.97 -6.21
CA LEU A 343 4.09 19.85 -6.57
C LEU A 343 3.24 19.14 -5.51
N PHE A 344 3.83 18.44 -4.53
CA PHE A 344 3.04 17.84 -3.43
C PHE A 344 2.25 18.87 -2.62
N ASP A 345 2.70 20.12 -2.61
CA ASP A 345 2.09 21.20 -1.83
C ASP A 345 1.39 22.25 -2.72
N VAL A 346 1.25 21.98 -4.03
CA VAL A 346 0.71 22.92 -5.02
C VAL A 346 -0.57 22.34 -5.60
N ASP A 347 -1.64 23.13 -5.59
CA ASP A 347 -2.92 22.80 -6.24
C ASP A 347 -3.45 21.39 -5.92
N GLN A 348 -3.45 21.03 -4.64
CA GLN A 348 -3.97 19.74 -4.16
C GLN A 348 -5.52 19.69 -4.11
N HIS A 349 -6.18 20.63 -4.79
CA HIS A 349 -7.63 20.73 -4.80
C HIS A 349 -8.22 19.75 -5.81
N VAL A 350 -9.39 19.20 -5.48
CA VAL A 350 -10.12 18.31 -6.40
C VAL A 350 -10.60 19.11 -7.59
N TYR A 351 -10.60 18.48 -8.78
CA TYR A 351 -11.23 19.01 -9.97
C TYR A 351 -12.47 18.19 -10.31
N SER A 352 -13.49 18.85 -10.87
CA SER A 352 -14.64 18.16 -11.46
C SER A 352 -15.01 18.83 -12.77
N PHE A 353 -15.24 18.03 -13.80
CA PHE A 353 -15.81 18.52 -15.08
C PHE A 353 -17.17 19.21 -14.86
N ARG A 354 -17.89 18.91 -13.77
CA ARG A 354 -19.16 19.59 -13.44
C ARG A 354 -18.98 21.02 -12.96
N TRP A 355 -17.74 21.44 -12.66
CA TRP A 355 -17.41 22.81 -12.25
C TRP A 355 -16.82 23.62 -13.40
N GLU A 356 -16.69 23.01 -14.57
CA GLU A 356 -16.37 23.68 -15.81
C GLU A 356 -17.67 23.74 -16.62
N ALA A 357 -18.10 24.95 -16.94
CA ALA A 357 -19.24 25.19 -17.79
C ALA A 357 -18.85 24.87 -19.23
N ASP A 358 -19.41 23.78 -19.78
CA ASP A 358 -19.20 23.34 -21.15
C ASP A 358 -20.56 23.03 -21.81
N PRO A 359 -21.04 23.92 -22.71
CA PRO A 359 -22.28 23.71 -23.46
C PRO A 359 -22.29 22.47 -24.36
N GLU A 360 -21.12 21.96 -24.74
CA GLU A 360 -20.95 20.84 -25.67
C GLU A 360 -20.55 19.54 -24.95
N ALA A 361 -20.47 19.55 -23.62
CA ALA A 361 -20.08 18.38 -22.85
C ALA A 361 -21.12 17.25 -22.93
N ILE A 362 -20.62 16.02 -23.07
CA ILE A 362 -21.43 14.78 -22.97
C ILE A 362 -22.12 14.70 -21.59
N HIS A 363 -21.42 15.14 -20.55
CA HIS A 363 -21.96 15.28 -19.20
C HIS A 363 -22.07 16.76 -18.85
N PRO A 364 -23.25 17.38 -19.05
CA PRO A 364 -23.38 18.81 -18.92
C PRO A 364 -23.24 19.24 -17.46
N THR A 365 -22.70 20.43 -17.28
CA THR A 365 -22.81 21.23 -16.05
C THR A 365 -24.28 21.30 -15.62
N ASP A 366 -24.53 21.50 -14.33
CA ASP A 366 -25.90 21.60 -13.78
C ASP A 366 -26.79 22.51 -14.65
N PRO A 367 -27.94 22.04 -15.15
CA PRO A 367 -28.83 22.82 -16.00
C PRO A 367 -29.24 24.17 -15.40
N LEU A 368 -29.38 24.25 -14.07
CA LEU A 368 -29.68 25.51 -13.39
C LEU A 368 -28.50 26.48 -13.51
N VAL A 369 -27.27 25.99 -13.42
CA VAL A 369 -26.07 26.82 -13.61
C VAL A 369 -25.98 27.29 -15.07
N MET A 370 -26.23 26.40 -16.03
CA MET A 370 -26.25 26.77 -17.45
C MET A 370 -27.36 27.77 -17.78
N ASP A 371 -28.55 27.62 -17.20
CA ASP A 371 -29.63 28.62 -17.33
C ASP A 371 -29.21 29.98 -16.77
N ARG A 372 -28.57 30.02 -15.59
CA ARG A 372 -28.05 31.26 -15.00
C ARG A 372 -26.97 31.90 -15.87
N LEU A 373 -26.06 31.09 -16.41
CA LEU A 373 -25.00 31.54 -17.33
C LEU A 373 -25.60 32.11 -18.62
N SER A 374 -26.66 31.52 -19.17
CA SER A 374 -27.28 31.98 -20.43
C SER A 374 -27.90 33.37 -20.35
N LYS A 375 -28.15 33.88 -19.14
CA LYS A 375 -28.71 35.20 -18.86
C LYS A 375 -27.65 36.28 -18.68
N LEU A 376 -26.36 35.91 -18.75
CA LEU A 376 -25.26 36.88 -18.68
C LEU A 376 -25.23 37.73 -19.95
N THR A 377 -24.94 39.02 -19.78
CA THR A 377 -24.74 39.99 -20.85
C THR A 377 -23.27 40.42 -20.88
N VAL A 378 -22.76 40.70 -22.07
CA VAL A 378 -21.37 41.13 -22.29
C VAL A 378 -21.37 42.60 -22.72
N ALA A 379 -20.57 43.43 -22.07
CA ALA A 379 -20.38 44.85 -22.39
C ALA A 379 -19.19 45.06 -23.34
N LYS A 380 -19.26 46.05 -24.24
CA LYS A 380 -18.18 46.46 -25.18
C LYS A 380 -18.00 47.99 -25.15
N GLY A 381 -16.86 48.51 -24.66
CA GLY A 381 -16.33 49.90 -24.72
C GLY A 381 -17.26 51.08 -24.32
N SER A 382 -16.88 52.18 -23.64
CA SER A 382 -15.60 52.88 -23.40
C SER A 382 -15.78 53.84 -22.19
N ILE A 383 -14.72 54.19 -21.44
CA ILE A 383 -14.42 55.59 -21.01
C ILE A 383 -12.96 55.68 -20.50
N ASN A 384 -12.27 56.69 -21.00
CA ASN A 384 -11.03 57.26 -20.46
C ASN A 384 -11.18 57.63 -18.98
N GLY A 385 -10.33 57.05 -18.14
CA GLY A 385 -9.83 57.67 -16.90
C GLY A 385 -10.83 57.83 -15.77
N VAL A 386 -10.96 56.80 -14.92
CA VAL A 386 -11.20 56.98 -13.47
C VAL A 386 -10.45 55.87 -12.71
N ASN A 387 -9.59 56.30 -11.79
CA ASN A 387 -8.91 55.45 -10.81
C ASN A 387 -9.91 54.59 -10.03
N GLY A 388 -9.53 53.33 -9.79
CA GLY A 388 -9.90 52.49 -8.64
C GLY A 388 -11.27 52.70 -7.97
N VAL A 389 -12.06 51.62 -7.98
CA VAL A 389 -13.17 51.34 -7.05
C VAL A 389 -14.41 52.23 -7.23
N ASN A 390 -15.45 51.68 -7.87
CA ASN A 390 -16.83 51.61 -7.33
C ASN A 390 -17.79 51.11 -8.41
N GLY A 391 -17.96 49.79 -8.47
CA GLY A 391 -19.15 49.16 -9.05
C GLY A 391 -20.10 48.73 -7.94
N THR A 392 -20.69 49.67 -7.20
CA THR A 392 -21.91 49.41 -6.41
C THR A 392 -23.10 49.41 -7.37
N GLY A 393 -23.15 48.36 -8.20
CA GLY A 393 -24.20 48.12 -9.18
C GLY A 393 -24.60 46.66 -9.14
N LEU A 394 -25.08 46.19 -7.99
CA LEU A 394 -25.90 44.98 -7.93
C LEU A 394 -27.16 45.28 -8.75
N SER A 395 -27.12 44.97 -10.05
CA SER A 395 -28.35 44.52 -10.69
C SER A 395 -28.74 43.24 -9.95
N SER A 396 -29.79 43.31 -9.15
CA SER A 396 -30.39 42.20 -8.41
C SER A 396 -30.92 41.07 -9.32
N SER A 397 -30.48 40.99 -10.58
CA SER A 397 -30.84 39.98 -11.58
C SER A 397 -29.73 38.97 -11.92
N ALA A 398 -28.47 39.17 -11.50
CA ALA A 398 -27.39 38.24 -11.83
C ALA A 398 -27.40 37.03 -10.88
N ALA A 399 -28.00 35.92 -11.32
CA ALA A 399 -28.08 34.68 -10.54
C ALA A 399 -26.72 33.99 -10.32
N ILE A 400 -25.67 34.44 -11.03
CA ILE A 400 -24.27 34.03 -10.88
C ILE A 400 -23.36 35.27 -10.90
N ARG A 401 -22.31 35.28 -10.08
CA ARG A 401 -21.39 36.41 -9.92
C ARG A 401 -20.08 36.10 -10.64
N CYS A 402 -19.54 37.05 -11.39
CA CYS A 402 -18.32 36.80 -12.17
C CYS A 402 -17.10 37.49 -11.55
N ILE A 403 -15.98 36.77 -11.48
CA ILE A 403 -14.65 37.32 -11.22
C ILE A 403 -13.77 37.08 -12.46
N ASP A 404 -13.14 38.14 -12.95
CA ASP A 404 -12.35 38.12 -14.19
C ASP A 404 -10.87 38.34 -13.88
N LEU A 405 -10.03 37.42 -14.34
CA LEU A 405 -8.59 37.36 -14.08
C LEU A 405 -7.75 37.97 -15.21
N ARG A 406 -8.38 38.39 -16.31
CA ARG A 406 -7.69 38.97 -17.47
C ARG A 406 -7.13 40.36 -17.15
N SER A 407 -6.28 40.86 -18.03
CA SER A 407 -5.69 42.20 -17.92
C SER A 407 -6.78 43.30 -17.88
N PRO A 408 -6.50 44.47 -17.27
CA PRO A 408 -7.40 45.61 -17.32
C PRO A 408 -7.81 45.99 -18.75
N GLU A 409 -6.87 45.96 -19.68
CA GLU A 409 -7.10 46.31 -21.09
C GLU A 409 -8.11 45.36 -21.74
N ASP A 410 -7.92 44.04 -21.59
CA ASP A 410 -8.81 43.03 -22.17
C ASP A 410 -10.20 43.00 -21.48
N PHE A 411 -10.26 43.41 -20.21
CA PHE A 411 -11.51 43.59 -19.48
C PHE A 411 -12.29 44.80 -19.99
N GLU A 412 -11.62 45.94 -20.21
CA GLU A 412 -12.23 47.17 -20.75
C GLU A 412 -12.77 46.98 -22.18
N GLU A 413 -12.07 46.20 -23.01
CA GLU A 413 -12.54 45.86 -24.36
C GLU A 413 -13.84 45.05 -24.32
N CYS A 414 -13.92 44.05 -23.44
CA CYS A 414 -15.02 43.10 -23.38
C CYS A 414 -15.08 42.37 -22.03
N HIS A 415 -16.17 42.49 -21.29
CA HIS A 415 -16.37 41.76 -20.01
C HIS A 415 -17.84 41.42 -19.76
N VAL A 416 -18.10 40.48 -18.85
CA VAL A 416 -19.46 40.21 -18.36
C VAL A 416 -19.95 41.38 -17.52
N GLN A 417 -21.13 41.91 -17.82
CA GLN A 417 -21.68 43.06 -17.12
C GLN A 417 -21.81 42.79 -15.61
N GLY A 418 -21.23 43.67 -14.78
CA GLY A 418 -21.20 43.51 -13.32
C GLY A 418 -20.14 42.56 -12.79
N ALA A 419 -19.22 42.06 -13.64
CA ALA A 419 -18.07 41.28 -13.21
C ALA A 419 -17.12 42.09 -12.32
N PHE A 420 -16.53 41.40 -11.35
CA PHE A 420 -15.45 41.93 -10.53
C PHE A 420 -14.11 41.66 -11.21
N THR A 421 -13.38 42.71 -11.56
CA THR A 421 -12.04 42.57 -12.13
C THR A 421 -11.01 42.31 -11.02
N SER A 422 -10.21 41.27 -11.20
CA SER A 422 -9.09 40.92 -10.33
C SER A 422 -7.95 40.35 -11.17
N PRO A 423 -7.26 41.19 -11.97
CA PRO A 423 -6.24 40.74 -12.91
C PRO A 423 -5.16 39.89 -12.25
N LEU A 424 -4.77 38.80 -12.90
CA LEU A 424 -3.67 37.95 -12.46
C LEU A 424 -2.37 38.38 -13.15
N ASP A 425 -1.42 38.92 -12.38
CA ASP A 425 -0.16 39.44 -12.93
C ASP A 425 0.56 38.46 -13.87
N GLY A 426 0.80 38.91 -15.11
CA GLY A 426 1.50 38.14 -16.15
C GLY A 426 0.62 37.12 -16.89
N LEU A 427 -0.68 37.07 -16.61
CA LEU A 427 -1.64 36.31 -17.40
C LEU A 427 -2.03 37.12 -18.64
N THR A 428 -1.90 36.51 -19.82
CA THR A 428 -2.15 37.12 -21.13
C THR A 428 -2.80 36.09 -22.06
N PRO A 429 -3.36 36.51 -23.22
CA PRO A 429 -3.91 35.56 -24.21
C PRO A 429 -2.88 34.55 -24.76
N LYS A 430 -1.57 34.82 -24.61
CA LYS A 430 -0.48 33.97 -25.08
C LYS A 430 0.20 33.19 -23.94
N SER A 431 -0.31 33.30 -22.72
CA SER A 431 0.25 32.59 -21.57
C SER A 431 0.13 31.09 -21.81
N THR A 432 1.22 30.37 -21.54
CA THR A 432 1.21 28.91 -21.52
C THR A 432 0.27 28.41 -20.42
N SER A 433 -0.43 27.32 -20.71
CA SER A 433 -1.40 26.72 -19.78
C SER A 433 -0.73 26.32 -18.46
N VAL A 434 -1.45 26.49 -17.35
CA VAL A 434 -1.05 25.92 -16.03
C VAL A 434 -0.98 24.40 -16.05
N PHE A 435 -1.59 23.75 -17.04
CA PHE A 435 -1.56 22.30 -17.20
C PHE A 435 -0.61 21.86 -18.32
N GLU A 436 0.31 22.74 -18.75
CA GLU A 436 1.34 22.39 -19.72
C GLU A 436 2.24 21.28 -19.17
N PHE A 437 2.28 20.16 -19.91
CA PHE A 437 3.02 18.99 -19.46
C PHE A 437 4.53 19.23 -19.57
N GLY A 438 5.25 19.00 -18.46
CA GLY A 438 6.70 19.19 -18.40
C GLY A 438 7.15 20.55 -17.87
N GLU A 439 6.22 21.48 -17.61
CA GLU A 439 6.51 22.84 -17.13
C GLU A 439 5.86 23.11 -15.76
N PRO A 440 6.28 22.41 -14.68
CA PRO A 440 5.66 22.48 -13.36
C PRO A 440 5.69 23.91 -12.77
N GLN A 441 6.71 24.70 -13.12
CA GLN A 441 6.90 26.06 -12.60
C GLN A 441 5.71 26.97 -12.93
N ILE A 442 5.04 26.74 -14.07
CA ILE A 442 3.87 27.52 -14.46
C ILE A 442 2.73 27.32 -13.45
N LEU A 443 2.43 26.07 -13.10
CA LEU A 443 1.41 25.75 -12.10
C LEU A 443 1.80 26.29 -10.72
N ILE A 444 3.06 26.15 -10.34
CA ILE A 444 3.59 26.63 -9.05
C ILE A 444 3.40 28.15 -8.92
N ASP A 445 3.86 28.91 -9.91
CA ASP A 445 3.81 30.36 -9.90
C ASP A 445 2.36 30.87 -9.96
N GLN A 446 1.54 30.29 -10.84
CA GLN A 446 0.15 30.71 -10.95
C GLN A 446 -0.66 30.33 -9.71
N SER A 447 -0.48 29.14 -9.14
CA SER A 447 -1.17 28.73 -7.90
C SER A 447 -0.81 29.65 -6.74
N LYS A 448 0.46 30.06 -6.61
CA LYS A 448 0.91 31.02 -5.60
C LYS A 448 0.23 32.38 -5.78
N LYS A 449 0.16 32.88 -7.03
CA LYS A 449 -0.53 34.14 -7.34
C LYS A 449 -2.03 34.05 -7.04
N LEU A 450 -2.70 32.98 -7.46
CA LEU A 450 -4.12 32.76 -7.21
C LEU A 450 -4.45 32.68 -5.72
N LYS A 451 -3.63 31.97 -4.93
CA LYS A 451 -3.77 31.94 -3.47
C LYS A 451 -3.71 33.34 -2.87
N ALA A 452 -2.70 34.14 -3.25
CA ALA A 452 -2.57 35.51 -2.80
C ALA A 452 -3.76 36.39 -3.22
N LYS A 453 -4.32 36.17 -4.42
CA LYS A 453 -5.52 36.88 -4.89
C LYS A 453 -6.75 36.51 -4.07
N ILE A 454 -6.99 35.24 -3.76
CA ILE A 454 -8.12 34.83 -2.92
C ILE A 454 -8.01 35.46 -1.52
N GLU A 455 -6.79 35.55 -0.99
CA GLU A 455 -6.48 36.10 0.34
C GLU A 455 -6.46 37.64 0.38
N ASP A 456 -6.51 38.32 -0.77
CA ASP A 456 -6.61 39.78 -0.84
C ASP A 456 -7.89 40.26 -0.15
N ALA A 457 -7.79 41.34 0.64
CA ALA A 457 -8.91 41.83 1.45
C ALA A 457 -10.09 42.32 0.59
N GLY A 458 -9.81 42.90 -0.58
CA GLY A 458 -10.83 43.35 -1.54
C GLY A 458 -11.56 42.17 -2.16
N VAL A 459 -10.81 41.17 -2.63
CA VAL A 459 -11.35 39.92 -3.20
C VAL A 459 -12.14 39.15 -2.15
N SER A 460 -11.59 38.92 -0.96
CA SER A 460 -12.25 38.22 0.16
C SER A 460 -13.55 38.91 0.59
N LYS A 461 -13.54 40.25 0.69
CA LYS A 461 -14.74 41.03 0.99
C LYS A 461 -15.78 40.90 -0.12
N TRP A 462 -15.36 40.95 -1.38
CA TRP A 462 -16.25 40.74 -2.52
C TRP A 462 -16.83 39.32 -2.46
N LEU A 463 -16.02 38.27 -2.39
CA LEU A 463 -16.46 36.87 -2.31
C LEU A 463 -17.55 36.68 -1.25
N SER A 464 -17.35 37.26 -0.05
CA SER A 464 -18.26 37.14 1.09
C SER A 464 -19.54 37.98 1.00
N ALA A 465 -19.65 38.88 0.01
CA ALA A 465 -20.79 39.82 -0.08
C ALA A 465 -22.13 39.16 -0.42
N ALA A 466 -22.11 37.97 -1.05
CA ALA A 466 -23.31 37.23 -1.42
C ALA A 466 -23.01 35.74 -1.66
N ALA A 467 -23.96 34.87 -1.31
CA ALA A 467 -23.84 33.42 -1.45
C ALA A 467 -24.17 32.87 -2.84
N ASN A 468 -24.37 33.74 -3.84
CA ASN A 468 -24.61 33.30 -5.22
C ASN A 468 -23.40 32.53 -5.77
N PRO A 469 -23.61 31.58 -6.69
CA PRO A 469 -22.51 30.90 -7.34
C PRO A 469 -21.59 31.88 -8.06
N LEU A 470 -20.33 31.47 -8.19
CA LEU A 470 -19.24 32.23 -8.78
C LEU A 470 -18.89 31.65 -10.14
N LEU A 471 -18.64 32.51 -11.12
CA LEU A 471 -17.96 32.17 -12.36
C LEU A 471 -16.60 32.86 -12.35
N VAL A 472 -15.53 32.07 -12.43
CA VAL A 472 -14.17 32.56 -12.64
C VAL A 472 -13.90 32.55 -14.13
N LEU A 473 -13.41 33.67 -14.65
CA LEU A 473 -13.05 33.82 -16.05
C LEU A 473 -11.58 34.22 -16.18
N ASP A 474 -10.95 33.62 -17.17
CA ASP A 474 -9.62 33.93 -17.68
C ASP A 474 -9.68 33.88 -19.22
N TYR A 475 -8.53 33.73 -19.87
CA TYR A 475 -8.47 33.68 -21.34
C TYR A 475 -8.95 32.35 -21.91
N ASP A 476 -8.44 31.22 -21.41
CA ASP A 476 -8.57 29.89 -22.00
C ASP A 476 -9.28 28.85 -21.10
N GLY A 477 -9.68 29.23 -19.90
CA GLY A 477 -10.33 28.35 -18.93
C GLY A 477 -9.37 27.68 -17.93
N ASN A 478 -8.06 27.64 -18.18
CA ASN A 478 -7.17 26.77 -17.41
C ASN A 478 -6.81 27.36 -16.04
N THR A 479 -6.47 28.64 -15.98
CA THR A 479 -6.18 29.35 -14.72
C THR A 479 -7.46 29.52 -13.90
N SER A 480 -8.59 29.75 -14.56
CA SER A 480 -9.91 29.86 -13.90
C SER A 480 -10.35 28.54 -13.26
N ARG A 481 -10.02 27.38 -13.86
CA ARG A 481 -10.23 26.06 -13.25
C ARG A 481 -9.48 25.90 -11.92
N VAL A 482 -8.20 26.29 -11.87
CA VAL A 482 -7.40 26.25 -10.62
C VAL A 482 -8.05 27.10 -9.53
N MET A 483 -8.42 28.33 -9.86
CA MET A 483 -9.05 29.22 -8.89
C MET A 483 -10.45 28.74 -8.45
N ALA A 484 -11.25 28.19 -9.36
CA ALA A 484 -12.57 27.62 -9.04
C ALA A 484 -12.45 26.43 -8.07
N ALA A 485 -11.47 25.55 -8.28
CA ALA A 485 -11.17 24.45 -7.35
C ALA A 485 -10.75 24.97 -5.96
N ALA A 486 -9.87 25.96 -5.92
CA ALA A 486 -9.41 26.60 -4.68
C ALA A 486 -10.53 27.33 -3.91
N LEU A 487 -11.49 27.94 -4.62
CA LEU A 487 -12.69 28.55 -4.03
C LEU A 487 -13.64 27.48 -3.49
N ARG A 488 -13.85 26.38 -4.21
CA ARG A 488 -14.66 25.25 -3.72
C ARG A 488 -14.09 24.59 -2.48
N ALA A 489 -12.77 24.44 -2.40
CA ALA A 489 -12.11 23.96 -1.18
C ALA A 489 -12.36 24.87 0.03
N ARG A 490 -12.71 26.15 -0.19
CA ARG A 490 -13.12 27.12 0.83
C ARG A 490 -14.64 27.23 1.02
N GLY A 491 -15.43 26.35 0.40
CA GLY A 491 -16.88 26.27 0.57
C GLY A 491 -17.71 27.12 -0.39
N PHE A 492 -17.10 27.78 -1.39
CA PHE A 492 -17.85 28.54 -2.39
C PHE A 492 -18.39 27.63 -3.50
N GLU A 493 -19.58 27.95 -4.03
CA GLU A 493 -20.10 27.33 -5.24
C GLU A 493 -19.46 28.00 -6.48
N ALA A 494 -18.28 27.55 -6.91
CA ALA A 494 -17.53 28.19 -7.99
C ALA A 494 -17.48 27.36 -9.29
N TYR A 495 -17.44 28.04 -10.43
CA TYR A 495 -17.37 27.47 -11.76
C TYR A 495 -16.30 28.20 -12.59
N SER A 496 -15.74 27.50 -13.56
CA SER A 496 -14.98 28.07 -14.68
C SER A 496 -15.81 27.93 -15.95
N PHE A 497 -15.44 28.60 -17.03
CA PHE A 497 -16.04 28.39 -18.35
C PHE A 497 -14.99 27.77 -19.28
N LYS A 498 -15.38 26.74 -20.04
CA LYS A 498 -14.48 26.11 -21.00
C LYS A 498 -14.08 27.10 -22.09
N ASP A 499 -12.79 27.17 -22.40
CA ASP A 499 -12.19 28.18 -23.28
C ASP A 499 -12.31 29.63 -22.72
N GLY A 500 -12.50 29.75 -21.40
CA GLY A 500 -12.51 31.01 -20.66
C GLY A 500 -13.55 32.01 -21.17
N MET A 501 -13.17 33.29 -21.18
CA MET A 501 -14.02 34.36 -21.71
C MET A 501 -14.36 34.17 -23.19
N SER A 502 -13.43 33.62 -23.98
CA SER A 502 -13.62 33.43 -25.42
C SER A 502 -14.74 32.43 -25.72
N GLY A 503 -14.75 31.30 -25.00
CA GLY A 503 -15.81 30.31 -25.05
C GLY A 503 -17.16 30.87 -24.62
N LEU A 504 -17.18 31.63 -23.51
CA LEU A 504 -18.40 32.22 -22.98
C LEU A 504 -19.05 33.18 -23.98
N VAL A 505 -18.27 34.09 -24.57
CA VAL A 505 -18.77 35.07 -25.56
C VAL A 505 -19.34 34.35 -26.80
N LYS A 506 -18.62 33.35 -27.32
CA LYS A 506 -19.07 32.56 -28.47
C LYS A 506 -20.40 31.87 -28.17
N TRP A 507 -20.54 31.27 -26.99
CA TRP A 507 -21.75 30.58 -26.58
C TRP A 507 -22.94 31.52 -26.35
N LEU A 508 -22.75 32.66 -25.69
CA LEU A 508 -23.82 33.65 -25.51
C LEU A 508 -24.28 34.23 -26.84
N GLY A 509 -23.35 34.46 -27.78
CA GLY A 509 -23.67 34.91 -29.13
C GLY A 509 -24.57 33.93 -29.88
N SER A 510 -24.31 32.62 -29.77
CA SER A 510 -25.12 31.60 -30.44
C SER A 510 -26.55 31.50 -29.88
N LYS A 511 -26.73 31.84 -28.60
CA LYS A 511 -28.04 31.89 -27.93
C LYS A 511 -28.87 33.14 -28.26
N GLN A 512 -28.23 34.25 -28.66
CA GLN A 512 -28.94 35.46 -29.08
C GLN A 512 -29.37 35.41 -30.55
N SER A 513 -28.73 34.55 -31.35
CA SER A 513 -29.05 34.31 -32.77
C SER A 513 -30.07 33.18 -33.01
N ALA A 514 -30.44 32.44 -31.96
CA ALA A 514 -31.39 31.33 -31.98
C ALA A 514 -32.67 31.73 -31.24
#